data_AF-A0A3B4AH25-F1
#
_entry.id   AF-A0A3B4AH25-F1
#
_cell.length_a   1.000
_cell.length_b   1.000
_cell.length_c   1.000
_cell.angle_alpha   90.00
_cell.angle_beta   90.00
_cell.angle_gamma   90.00
#
_symmetry.space_group_name_H-M   'P 1'
#
loop_
_entity.id
_entity.type
_entity.pdbx_description
1 polymer ?
#
loop_
_entity_poly.entity_id
_entity_poly.type
_entity_poly.pdbx_seq_one_letter_code
_entity_poly.pdbx_strand_id
1 'polypeptide(L)'
;MDIEKEVKKMTLGHEFGAGASCLKCKDKCEGFELHFWRSICRNCKCGLTEHDVQMESEEDKKVGKLFEDTKYTGQPSALALAFSISISNSAGKSVTFEWAPPVANKHVAIRYIELLPPERRPIAGTPGAAYRRQQMAKQLPEHDQDPNKCHDLSPAEVKQMQQYVRKYKDEALGVGDVCLPQEVAQAAGRGELGGGVGPGGAGAGTCHQCRGPMRVGDPAVYAERAGYDKMWHPACFVCVTCQELLVDMIYFWKKGKMFCGRHYGDSEKPRCAGCDELIFSNEYTQAEGHDWHLKHFCCFECDCVLAGETYVMEEEKPVCKPCYMKNYAMKCSSCQSPIEPEAQRVSYGAHCWHAQPECFQCSGCSQCLMGKRFMAVQNHLFCSVECKKKIIT
;
A
#
# COMPACT_ATOMS: atom_id res chain seq x y z
N MET A 1 -43.95 -0.87 24.27
CA MET A 1 -42.64 -0.27 24.62
C MET A 1 -41.67 -1.34 24.23
N ASP A 2 -41.22 -1.32 22.98
CA ASP A 2 -40.40 -2.39 22.45
C ASP A 2 -39.19 -1.73 21.79
N ILE A 3 -38.18 -1.50 22.63
CA ILE A 3 -36.85 -1.05 22.24
C ILE A 3 -36.06 -2.33 21.99
N GLU A 4 -36.23 -2.92 20.81
CA GLU A 4 -35.26 -3.89 20.31
C GLU A 4 -34.06 -3.10 19.79
N LYS A 5 -32.99 -3.15 20.58
CA LYS A 5 -31.68 -2.57 20.29
C LYS A 5 -31.16 -3.13 18.97
N GLU A 6 -30.99 -2.26 17.97
CA GLU A 6 -30.05 -2.47 16.88
C GLU A 6 -28.64 -2.64 17.48
N VAL A 7 -28.24 -3.88 17.74
CA VAL A 7 -26.83 -4.20 17.97
C VAL A 7 -26.18 -4.15 16.59
N LYS A 8 -25.59 -3.00 16.26
CA LYS A 8 -24.73 -2.85 15.08
C LYS A 8 -23.62 -3.92 15.20
N LYS A 9 -23.68 -4.96 14.37
CA LYS A 9 -22.68 -6.03 14.32
C LYS A 9 -21.34 -5.36 14.01
N MET A 10 -20.44 -5.31 14.99
CA MET A 10 -19.10 -4.77 14.80
C MET A 10 -18.33 -5.76 13.93
N THR A 11 -18.21 -5.45 12.64
CA THR A 11 -17.32 -6.15 11.72
C THR A 11 -15.89 -5.86 12.17
N LEU A 12 -15.17 -6.90 12.60
CA LEU A 12 -13.76 -6.78 12.97
C LEU A 12 -12.95 -6.44 11.70
N GLY A 13 -11.84 -5.71 11.82
CA GLY A 13 -11.04 -5.30 10.64
C GLY A 13 -10.60 -6.48 9.74
N HIS A 14 -10.53 -7.69 10.29
CA HIS A 14 -10.22 -8.92 9.56
C HIS A 14 -11.40 -9.56 8.81
N GLU A 15 -12.62 -9.03 8.92
CA GLU A 15 -13.77 -9.45 8.14
C GLU A 15 -14.00 -8.55 6.91
N PHE A 16 -13.14 -7.54 6.69
CA PHE A 16 -13.25 -6.63 5.55
C PHE A 16 -13.12 -7.40 4.23
N GLY A 17 -14.18 -7.35 3.42
CA GLY A 17 -14.23 -8.04 2.14
C GLY A 17 -14.44 -9.54 2.21
N ALA A 18 -14.82 -10.10 3.36
CA ALA A 18 -15.10 -11.53 3.49
C ALA A 18 -16.11 -12.00 2.41
N GLY A 19 -15.80 -13.11 1.75
CA GLY A 19 -16.58 -13.66 0.63
C GLY A 19 -16.29 -13.03 -0.73
N ALA A 20 -15.47 -11.98 -0.83
CA ALA A 20 -15.16 -11.34 -2.11
C ALA A 20 -14.48 -12.30 -3.10
N SER A 21 -14.92 -12.28 -4.35
CA SER A 21 -14.38 -13.15 -5.40
C SER A 21 -12.91 -12.82 -5.69
N CYS A 22 -12.08 -13.84 -5.88
CA CYS A 22 -10.67 -13.62 -6.23
C CYS A 22 -10.55 -13.35 -7.74
N LEU A 23 -10.02 -12.19 -8.11
CA LEU A 23 -9.83 -11.79 -9.50
C LEU A 23 -8.77 -12.65 -10.21
N LYS A 24 -7.84 -13.23 -9.44
CA LYS A 24 -6.74 -14.08 -9.93
C LYS A 24 -7.10 -15.56 -9.96
N CYS A 25 -7.63 -16.08 -8.85
CA CYS A 25 -7.96 -17.50 -8.70
C CYS A 25 -9.34 -17.87 -9.24
N LYS A 26 -10.23 -16.89 -9.43
CA LYS A 26 -11.63 -17.09 -9.86
C LYS A 26 -12.29 -18.17 -9.00
N ASP A 27 -12.87 -19.19 -9.63
CA ASP A 27 -13.62 -20.28 -8.98
C ASP A 27 -12.73 -21.20 -8.11
N LYS A 28 -11.40 -21.06 -8.14
CA LYS A 28 -10.49 -21.81 -7.27
C LYS A 28 -10.37 -21.24 -5.85
N CYS A 29 -10.96 -20.07 -5.60
CA CYS A 29 -11.03 -19.47 -4.28
C CYS A 29 -12.49 -19.42 -3.83
N GLU A 30 -12.81 -19.98 -2.68
CA GLU A 30 -14.17 -20.04 -2.11
C GLU A 30 -14.70 -18.68 -1.61
N GLY A 31 -14.05 -17.59 -2.01
CA GLY A 31 -14.26 -16.24 -1.47
C GLY A 31 -13.12 -15.80 -0.55
N PHE A 32 -12.96 -14.50 -0.41
CA PHE A 32 -11.93 -13.90 0.45
C PHE A 32 -12.18 -14.25 1.92
N GLU A 33 -11.13 -14.65 2.61
CA GLU A 33 -11.13 -14.75 4.07
C GLU A 33 -9.78 -14.23 4.53
N LEU A 34 -9.72 -13.12 5.26
CA LEU A 34 -8.43 -12.55 5.64
C LEU A 34 -7.70 -13.49 6.60
N HIS A 35 -6.41 -13.70 6.35
CA HIS A 35 -5.55 -14.33 7.34
C HIS A 35 -5.54 -13.51 8.63
N PHE A 36 -5.39 -14.17 9.79
CA PHE A 36 -5.52 -13.48 11.09
C PHE A 36 -4.52 -12.33 11.30
N TRP A 37 -3.41 -12.32 10.55
CA TRP A 37 -2.44 -11.21 10.53
C TRP A 37 -1.83 -10.90 9.15
N ARG A 38 -1.91 -11.82 8.17
CA ARG A 38 -1.36 -11.55 6.83
C ARG A 38 -2.41 -10.80 6.02
N SER A 39 -2.00 -9.80 5.24
CA SER A 39 -2.88 -9.10 4.29
C SER A 39 -3.23 -9.94 3.04
N ILE A 40 -3.43 -11.24 3.22
CA ILE A 40 -3.72 -12.23 2.17
C ILE A 40 -4.93 -13.08 2.55
N CYS A 41 -5.56 -13.66 1.53
CA CYS A 41 -6.66 -14.61 1.68
C CYS A 41 -6.17 -15.94 2.26
N ARG A 42 -6.86 -16.50 3.26
CA ARG A 42 -6.59 -17.85 3.80
C ARG A 42 -6.79 -18.94 2.76
N ASN A 43 -7.84 -18.79 1.95
CA ASN A 43 -8.27 -19.77 0.95
C ASN A 43 -7.32 -19.87 -0.26
N CYS A 44 -6.85 -18.76 -0.80
CA CYS A 44 -6.03 -18.76 -2.03
C CYS A 44 -4.66 -18.08 -1.92
N LYS A 45 -4.33 -17.51 -0.75
CA LYS A 45 -3.09 -16.76 -0.49
C LYS A 45 -2.85 -15.53 -1.37
N CYS A 46 -3.83 -15.10 -2.17
CA CYS A 46 -3.78 -13.83 -2.90
C CYS A 46 -3.98 -12.64 -1.96
N GLY A 47 -3.39 -11.50 -2.28
CA GLY A 47 -3.52 -10.26 -1.49
C GLY A 47 -4.93 -9.67 -1.54
N LEU A 48 -5.28 -8.83 -0.58
CA LEU A 48 -6.59 -8.15 -0.52
C LEU A 48 -6.96 -7.44 -1.83
N THR A 49 -5.99 -6.83 -2.50
CA THR A 49 -6.19 -6.10 -3.77
C THR A 49 -6.47 -7.01 -4.97
N GLU A 50 -6.22 -8.31 -4.84
CA GLU A 50 -6.51 -9.32 -5.85
C GLU A 50 -7.94 -9.90 -5.68
N HIS A 51 -8.74 -9.33 -4.77
CA HIS A 51 -10.14 -9.67 -4.54
C HIS A 51 -11.07 -8.49 -4.84
N ASP A 52 -12.27 -8.79 -5.34
CA ASP A 52 -13.32 -7.80 -5.64
C ASP A 52 -14.04 -7.36 -4.35
N VAL A 53 -13.28 -6.77 -3.43
CA VAL A 53 -13.79 -6.32 -2.15
C VAL A 53 -14.60 -5.04 -2.34
N GLN A 54 -15.91 -5.16 -2.19
CA GLN A 54 -16.79 -4.00 -2.18
C GLN A 54 -16.66 -3.24 -0.86
N MET A 55 -16.19 -2.00 -0.94
CA MET A 55 -16.15 -1.11 0.21
C MET A 55 -17.58 -0.66 0.55
N GLU A 56 -18.12 -1.07 1.69
CA GLU A 56 -19.44 -0.63 2.16
C GLU A 56 -19.48 0.88 2.44
N SER A 57 -20.60 1.53 2.13
CA SER A 57 -20.82 2.99 2.11
C SER A 57 -20.72 3.73 3.45
N GLU A 58 -20.39 3.07 4.57
CA GLU A 58 -20.26 3.71 5.88
C GLU A 58 -18.88 4.42 6.07
N GLU A 59 -18.11 4.59 4.99
CA GLU A 59 -16.78 5.24 5.02
C GLU A 59 -16.81 6.78 5.03
N ASP A 60 -17.92 7.40 4.63
CA ASP A 60 -18.00 8.87 4.57
C ASP A 60 -17.97 9.54 5.96
N LYS A 61 -18.17 8.79 7.05
CA LYS A 61 -18.04 9.29 8.44
C LYS A 61 -16.60 9.29 8.98
N LYS A 62 -15.63 8.75 8.24
CA LYS A 62 -14.29 8.41 8.76
C LYS A 62 -13.33 9.59 8.84
N VAL A 63 -13.49 10.58 7.96
CA VAL A 63 -12.67 11.81 7.96
C VAL A 63 -12.89 12.63 9.23
N GLY A 64 -14.09 12.59 9.82
CA GLY A 64 -14.40 13.33 11.06
C GLY A 64 -13.45 13.02 12.22
N LYS A 65 -13.10 11.75 12.42
CA LYS A 65 -12.16 11.31 13.48
C LYS A 65 -10.74 11.82 13.29
N LEU A 66 -10.31 12.01 12.04
CA LEU A 66 -8.99 12.57 11.74
C LEU A 66 -8.89 14.02 12.25
N PHE A 67 -10.00 14.76 12.29
CA PHE A 67 -10.04 16.16 12.73
C PHE A 67 -10.55 16.36 14.16
N GLU A 68 -11.01 15.32 14.85
CA GLU A 68 -11.27 15.36 16.29
C GLU A 68 -10.02 15.82 17.05
N ASP A 69 -10.24 16.68 18.04
CA ASP A 69 -9.22 17.31 18.90
C ASP A 69 -8.14 18.12 18.14
N THR A 70 -8.42 18.53 16.90
CA THR A 70 -7.57 19.45 16.13
C THR A 70 -8.08 20.88 16.19
N LYS A 71 -7.30 21.85 15.69
CA LYS A 71 -7.78 23.24 15.47
C LYS A 71 -8.96 23.34 14.49
N TYR A 72 -9.24 22.28 13.74
CA TYR A 72 -10.37 22.20 12.82
C TYR A 72 -11.64 21.68 13.50
N THR A 73 -11.58 21.25 14.77
CA THR A 73 -12.75 20.81 15.55
C THR A 73 -13.81 21.91 15.58
N GLY A 74 -15.01 21.61 15.07
CA GLY A 74 -16.13 22.56 15.01
C GLY A 74 -16.04 23.61 13.88
N GLN A 75 -15.00 23.58 13.04
CA GLN A 75 -14.96 24.40 11.82
C GLN A 75 -15.77 23.74 10.69
N PRO A 76 -16.45 24.54 9.85
CA PRO A 76 -17.17 24.01 8.69
C PRO A 76 -16.27 23.14 7.80
N SER A 77 -14.97 23.48 7.67
CA SER A 77 -14.01 22.75 6.85
C SER A 77 -13.72 21.31 7.33
N ALA A 78 -13.78 21.02 8.64
CA ALA A 78 -13.63 19.64 9.15
C ALA A 78 -14.92 18.82 9.04
N LEU A 79 -16.07 19.46 9.23
CA LEU A 79 -17.40 18.82 9.11
C LEU A 79 -17.84 18.64 7.65
N ALA A 80 -17.27 19.41 6.71
CA ALA A 80 -17.67 19.45 5.30
C ALA A 80 -16.83 18.56 4.37
N LEU A 81 -15.91 17.74 4.89
CA LEU A 81 -15.17 16.75 4.10
C LEU A 81 -16.01 15.53 3.68
N ALA A 82 -17.32 15.55 3.96
CA ALA A 82 -18.30 14.56 3.50
C ALA A 82 -19.54 15.24 2.88
N PHE A 83 -19.34 16.36 2.16
CA PHE A 83 -20.46 17.05 1.50
C PHE A 83 -20.72 16.45 0.12
N SER A 84 -21.76 15.64 0.01
CA SER A 84 -22.30 15.25 -1.28
C SER A 84 -23.05 16.42 -1.91
N ILE A 85 -22.81 16.68 -3.19
CA ILE A 85 -23.48 17.75 -3.93
C ILE A 85 -24.24 17.14 -5.09
N SER A 86 -25.56 17.38 -5.13
CA SER A 86 -26.40 17.08 -6.29
C SER A 86 -26.64 18.35 -7.10
N ILE A 87 -26.41 18.27 -8.41
CA ILE A 87 -26.53 19.40 -9.33
C ILE A 87 -27.44 19.03 -10.47
N SER A 88 -28.54 19.76 -10.62
CA SER A 88 -29.50 19.55 -11.70
C SER A 88 -29.29 20.60 -12.79
N ASN A 89 -29.25 20.17 -14.05
CA ASN A 89 -29.27 21.09 -15.18
C ASN A 89 -30.71 21.54 -15.51
N SER A 90 -30.83 22.55 -16.38
CA SER A 90 -32.11 23.07 -16.89
C SER A 90 -32.94 22.05 -17.70
N ALA A 91 -32.36 20.89 -18.03
CA ALA A 91 -33.02 19.76 -18.66
C ALA A 91 -33.39 18.62 -17.68
N GLY A 92 -33.27 18.85 -16.37
CA GLY A 92 -33.68 17.90 -15.33
C GLY A 92 -32.73 16.73 -15.06
N LYS A 93 -31.55 16.67 -15.70
CA LYS A 93 -30.52 15.67 -15.37
C LYS A 93 -29.76 16.12 -14.14
N SER A 94 -29.79 15.32 -13.08
CA SER A 94 -28.99 15.51 -11.87
C SER A 94 -27.67 14.73 -11.92
N VAL A 95 -26.59 15.36 -11.50
CA VAL A 95 -25.29 14.73 -11.26
C VAL A 95 -25.00 14.82 -9.77
N THR A 96 -24.72 13.70 -9.14
CA THR A 96 -24.35 13.62 -7.72
C THR A 96 -22.86 13.39 -7.60
N PHE A 97 -22.19 14.24 -6.85
CA PHE A 97 -20.80 14.04 -6.45
C PHE A 97 -20.76 13.43 -5.04
N GLU A 98 -19.98 12.37 -4.86
CA GLU A 98 -19.74 11.75 -3.55
C GLU A 98 -18.90 12.66 -2.64
N TRP A 99 -18.15 13.59 -3.22
CA TRP A 99 -17.39 14.60 -2.49
C TRP A 99 -17.20 15.87 -3.31
N ALA A 100 -17.17 17.02 -2.63
CA ALA A 100 -16.82 18.31 -3.19
C ALA A 100 -16.06 19.15 -2.15
N PRO A 101 -15.16 20.07 -2.58
CA PRO A 101 -14.45 20.92 -1.65
C PRO A 101 -15.41 21.85 -0.90
N PRO A 102 -15.15 22.14 0.39
CA PRO A 102 -16.05 22.93 1.23
C PRO A 102 -15.90 24.42 0.94
N VAL A 103 -16.60 24.91 -0.09
CA VAL A 103 -16.57 26.32 -0.50
C VAL A 103 -17.96 26.95 -0.46
N ALA A 104 -18.02 28.24 -0.16
CA ALA A 104 -19.29 28.97 -0.10
C ALA A 104 -20.00 29.04 -1.46
N ASN A 105 -19.24 29.23 -2.54
CA ASN A 105 -19.78 29.29 -3.90
C ASN A 105 -19.70 27.92 -4.58
N LYS A 106 -20.87 27.28 -4.78
CA LYS A 106 -20.97 25.98 -5.45
C LYS A 106 -20.34 25.94 -6.85
N HIS A 107 -20.31 27.06 -7.57
CA HIS A 107 -19.66 27.11 -8.89
C HIS A 107 -18.15 26.89 -8.79
N VAL A 108 -17.52 27.35 -7.71
CA VAL A 108 -16.08 27.11 -7.44
C VAL A 108 -15.84 25.62 -7.18
N ALA A 109 -16.72 24.96 -6.42
CA ALA A 109 -16.65 23.51 -6.20
C ALA A 109 -16.81 22.72 -7.52
N ILE A 110 -17.80 23.07 -8.34
CA ILE A 110 -18.02 22.43 -9.65
C ILE A 110 -16.78 22.59 -10.52
N ARG A 111 -16.29 23.84 -10.61
CA ARG A 111 -15.14 24.16 -11.44
C ARG A 111 -13.88 23.43 -10.97
N TYR A 112 -13.70 23.30 -9.66
CA TYR A 112 -12.63 22.49 -9.08
C TYR A 112 -12.70 21.03 -9.58
N ILE A 113 -13.89 20.41 -9.52
CA ILE A 113 -14.08 19.02 -9.96
C ILE A 113 -13.85 18.86 -11.47
N GLU A 114 -14.27 19.83 -12.28
CA GLU A 114 -14.02 19.85 -13.73
C GLU A 114 -12.51 19.89 -14.06
N LEU A 115 -11.70 20.53 -13.22
CA LEU A 115 -10.26 20.63 -13.38
C LEU A 115 -9.50 19.38 -12.89
N LEU A 116 -10.19 18.42 -12.25
CA LEU A 116 -9.62 17.10 -11.99
C LEU A 116 -9.61 16.24 -13.25
N PRO A 117 -8.66 15.29 -13.37
CA PRO A 117 -8.69 14.29 -14.43
C PRO A 117 -10.05 13.58 -14.51
N PRO A 118 -10.68 13.43 -15.69
CA PRO A 118 -12.03 12.90 -15.82
C PRO A 118 -12.27 11.57 -15.10
N GLU A 119 -11.28 10.67 -15.15
CA GLU A 119 -11.30 9.34 -14.53
C GLU A 119 -11.15 9.35 -13.01
N ARG A 120 -10.83 10.50 -12.40
CA ARG A 120 -10.64 10.69 -10.95
C ARG A 120 -11.73 11.54 -10.31
N ARG A 121 -12.74 11.97 -11.07
CA ARG A 121 -13.83 12.82 -10.56
C ARG A 121 -14.77 11.99 -9.68
N PRO A 122 -15.13 12.46 -8.47
CA PRO A 122 -15.93 11.69 -7.52
C PRO A 122 -17.43 11.73 -7.87
N ILE A 123 -17.81 11.40 -9.11
CA ILE A 123 -19.21 11.34 -9.55
C ILE A 123 -19.79 9.98 -9.13
N ALA A 124 -20.91 9.99 -8.42
CA ALA A 124 -21.55 8.79 -7.91
C ALA A 124 -21.79 7.76 -9.04
N GLY A 125 -21.45 6.50 -8.77
CA GLY A 125 -21.59 5.40 -9.73
C GLY A 125 -20.55 5.37 -10.86
N THR A 126 -19.52 6.22 -10.85
CA THR A 126 -18.45 6.22 -11.87
C THR A 126 -17.15 5.60 -11.36
N PRO A 127 -16.21 5.21 -12.25
CA PRO A 127 -14.87 4.78 -11.84
C PRO A 127 -14.12 5.79 -10.97
N GLY A 128 -14.37 7.10 -11.15
CA GLY A 128 -13.73 8.14 -10.34
C GLY A 128 -14.22 8.19 -8.89
N ALA A 129 -15.49 7.84 -8.64
CA ALA A 129 -15.99 7.62 -7.28
C ALA A 129 -15.36 6.39 -6.61
N ALA A 130 -15.23 5.28 -7.34
CA ALA A 130 -14.52 4.10 -6.85
C ALA A 130 -13.04 4.40 -6.56
N TYR A 131 -12.38 5.16 -7.45
CA TYR A 131 -11.03 5.66 -7.24
C TYR A 131 -10.91 6.48 -5.95
N ARG A 132 -11.83 7.42 -5.69
CA ARG A 132 -11.83 8.21 -4.44
C ARG A 132 -11.87 7.30 -3.21
N ARG A 133 -12.80 6.35 -3.15
CA ARG A 133 -12.91 5.42 -2.00
C ARG A 133 -11.63 4.60 -1.82
N GLN A 134 -11.07 4.09 -2.91
CA GLN A 134 -9.78 3.40 -2.87
C GLN A 134 -8.65 4.28 -2.35
N GLN A 135 -8.58 5.55 -2.78
CA GLN A 135 -7.59 6.50 -2.28
C GLN A 135 -7.82 6.84 -0.81
N MET A 136 -9.07 6.93 -0.35
CA MET A 136 -9.39 7.13 1.07
C MET A 136 -8.81 5.99 1.93
N ALA A 137 -9.14 4.74 1.60
CA ALA A 137 -8.65 3.57 2.30
C ALA A 137 -7.11 3.44 2.25
N LYS A 138 -6.50 3.75 1.10
CA LYS A 138 -5.05 3.64 0.90
C LYS A 138 -4.29 4.77 1.60
N GLN A 139 -4.74 6.01 1.48
CA GLN A 139 -4.00 7.17 1.98
C GLN A 139 -4.22 7.43 3.46
N LEU A 140 -5.37 7.01 4.00
CA LEU A 140 -5.76 7.20 5.39
C LEU A 140 -6.28 5.89 6.02
N PRO A 141 -5.45 4.84 6.14
CA PRO A 141 -5.88 3.59 6.77
C PRO A 141 -6.27 3.82 8.24
N GLU A 142 -7.35 3.17 8.70
CA GLU A 142 -7.85 3.34 10.07
C GLU A 142 -6.83 2.89 11.12
N HIS A 143 -6.12 1.79 10.83
CA HIS A 143 -5.08 1.22 11.69
C HIS A 143 -3.81 2.08 11.77
N ASP A 144 -3.70 3.18 11.01
CA ASP A 144 -2.63 4.17 11.19
C ASP A 144 -3.01 5.24 12.23
N GLN A 145 -4.26 5.26 12.71
CA GLN A 145 -4.82 6.35 13.53
C GLN A 145 -5.56 5.88 14.79
N ASP A 146 -6.22 4.72 14.74
CA ASP A 146 -7.00 4.18 15.86
C ASP A 146 -6.35 2.88 16.38
N PRO A 147 -5.81 2.88 17.61
CA PRO A 147 -5.21 1.69 18.21
C PRO A 147 -6.15 0.48 18.29
N ASN A 148 -7.47 0.70 18.32
CA ASN A 148 -8.45 -0.40 18.35
C ASN A 148 -8.61 -1.09 16.98
N LYS A 149 -7.98 -0.55 15.94
CA LYS A 149 -7.99 -1.08 14.58
C LYS A 149 -6.71 -1.82 14.22
N CYS A 150 -5.71 -1.78 15.10
CA CYS A 150 -4.46 -2.51 14.94
C CYS A 150 -4.55 -3.90 15.58
N HIS A 151 -3.71 -4.83 15.11
CA HIS A 151 -3.61 -6.16 15.69
C HIS A 151 -2.65 -6.18 16.89
N ASP A 152 -3.14 -6.61 18.05
CA ASP A 152 -2.33 -6.99 19.22
C ASP A 152 -1.32 -5.94 19.74
N LEU A 153 -1.65 -4.64 19.67
CA LEU A 153 -0.80 -3.60 20.28
C LEU A 153 -0.74 -3.76 21.81
N SER A 154 0.48 -3.73 22.36
CA SER A 154 0.70 -3.66 23.80
C SER A 154 0.26 -2.30 24.36
N PRO A 155 -0.03 -2.18 25.68
CA PRO A 155 -0.37 -0.90 26.29
C PRO A 155 0.69 0.20 26.11
N ALA A 156 1.97 -0.18 25.94
CA ALA A 156 3.04 0.75 25.65
C ALA A 156 2.96 1.25 24.20
N GLU A 157 2.74 0.37 23.23
CA GLU A 157 2.59 0.70 21.82
C GLU A 157 1.33 1.55 21.57
N VAL A 158 0.21 1.25 22.24
CA VAL A 158 -1.00 2.09 22.20
C VAL A 158 -0.68 3.53 22.60
N LYS A 159 0.10 3.74 23.67
CA LYS A 159 0.52 5.08 24.09
C LYS A 159 1.41 5.76 23.04
N GLN A 160 2.34 5.03 22.43
CA GLN A 160 3.20 5.56 21.37
C GLN A 160 2.38 5.97 20.15
N MET A 161 1.41 5.15 19.74
CA MET A 161 0.51 5.46 18.63
C MET A 161 -0.34 6.69 18.92
N GLN A 162 -0.92 6.80 20.12
CA GLN A 162 -1.67 7.99 20.53
C GLN A 162 -0.81 9.26 20.50
N GLN A 163 0.44 9.18 20.95
CA GLN A 163 1.39 10.30 20.88
C GLN A 163 1.74 10.66 19.43
N TYR A 164 1.99 9.66 18.59
CA TYR A 164 2.23 9.84 17.16
C TYR A 164 1.03 10.54 16.48
N VAL A 165 -0.19 10.10 16.78
CA VAL A 165 -1.43 10.67 16.25
C VAL A 165 -1.60 12.12 16.64
N ARG A 166 -1.45 12.44 17.94
CA ARG A 166 -1.51 13.81 18.43
C ARG A 166 -0.46 14.70 17.75
N LYS A 167 0.78 14.23 17.69
CA LYS A 167 1.89 14.97 17.07
C LYS A 167 1.60 15.32 15.60
N TYR A 168 1.21 14.35 14.78
CA TYR A 168 0.97 14.66 13.36
C TYR A 168 -0.26 15.55 13.18
N LYS A 169 -1.31 15.39 14.02
CA LYS A 169 -2.51 16.25 13.97
C LYS A 169 -2.14 17.71 14.21
N ASP A 170 -1.25 17.95 15.17
CA ASP A 170 -0.80 19.29 15.55
C ASP A 170 0.22 19.87 14.57
N GLU A 171 1.18 19.07 14.10
CA GLU A 171 2.37 19.56 13.39
C GLU A 171 2.32 19.40 11.87
N ALA A 172 1.62 18.39 11.35
CA ALA A 172 1.72 17.99 9.95
C ALA A 172 0.39 18.01 9.18
N LEU A 173 -0.70 17.59 9.80
CA LEU A 173 -2.02 17.43 9.17
C LEU A 173 -2.62 18.78 8.78
N GLY A 174 -3.08 18.89 7.55
CA GLY A 174 -3.87 20.02 7.08
C GLY A 174 -4.89 19.60 6.04
N VAL A 175 -5.80 20.54 5.75
CA VAL A 175 -6.80 20.45 4.69
C VAL A 175 -6.53 21.58 3.71
N GLY A 176 -6.56 21.27 2.42
CA GLY A 176 -6.39 22.28 1.38
C GLY A 176 -7.61 23.21 1.29
N ASP A 177 -7.35 24.52 1.24
CA ASP A 177 -8.38 25.54 1.05
C ASP A 177 -8.57 25.79 -0.44
N VAL A 178 -9.82 25.71 -0.92
CA VAL A 178 -10.14 25.97 -2.33
C VAL A 178 -10.70 27.37 -2.48
N CYS A 179 -9.97 28.26 -3.15
CA CYS A 179 -10.36 29.65 -3.37
C CYS A 179 -9.96 30.13 -4.76
N LEU A 180 -10.50 31.26 -5.22
CA LEU A 180 -10.00 31.91 -6.42
C LEU A 180 -8.74 32.72 -6.10
N PRO A 181 -7.66 32.62 -6.89
CA PRO A 181 -6.43 33.35 -6.59
C PRO A 181 -6.58 34.86 -6.50
N GLN A 182 -7.55 35.47 -7.20
CA GLN A 182 -7.78 36.91 -7.12
C GLN A 182 -8.35 37.33 -5.75
N GLU A 183 -9.21 36.50 -5.15
CA GLU A 183 -9.80 36.78 -3.83
C GLU A 183 -8.72 36.79 -2.75
N VAL A 184 -7.78 35.83 -2.83
CA VAL A 184 -6.63 35.75 -1.90
C VAL A 184 -5.68 36.94 -2.09
N ALA A 185 -5.42 37.35 -3.34
CA ALA A 185 -4.57 38.52 -3.62
C ALA A 185 -5.19 39.82 -3.07
N GLN A 186 -6.50 40.00 -3.23
CA GLN A 186 -7.25 41.14 -2.68
C GLN A 186 -7.22 41.15 -1.15
N ALA A 187 -7.47 40.01 -0.50
CA ALA A 187 -7.44 39.89 0.96
C ALA A 187 -6.05 40.15 1.56
N ALA A 188 -4.97 39.82 0.84
CA ALA A 188 -3.60 40.06 1.25
C ALA A 188 -3.14 41.53 1.08
N GLY A 189 -4.03 42.45 0.73
CA GLY A 189 -3.70 43.87 0.52
C GLY A 189 -2.75 44.11 -0.67
N ARG A 190 -2.59 43.11 -1.54
CA ARG A 190 -1.84 43.25 -2.79
C ARG A 190 -2.78 43.85 -3.82
N GLY A 191 -2.79 45.17 -3.91
CA GLY A 191 -3.42 45.89 -5.02
C GLY A 191 -2.94 45.32 -6.36
N GLU A 192 -3.80 45.36 -7.37
CA GLU A 192 -3.65 44.81 -8.73
C GLU A 192 -2.19 44.47 -9.08
N LEU A 193 -1.90 43.18 -9.22
CA LEU A 193 -0.58 42.70 -9.66
C LEU A 193 -0.23 43.42 -10.97
N GLY A 194 0.74 44.34 -10.86
CA GLY A 194 1.19 45.21 -11.94
C GLY A 194 1.53 44.43 -13.21
N GLY A 195 1.06 44.97 -14.33
CA GLY A 195 1.07 44.33 -15.63
C GLY A 195 2.45 43.98 -16.15
N GLY A 196 2.67 42.69 -16.38
CA GLY A 196 3.54 42.17 -17.43
C GLY A 196 2.66 41.61 -18.55
N VAL A 197 2.31 42.45 -19.52
CA VAL A 197 1.44 42.11 -20.66
C VAL A 197 2.19 41.25 -21.68
N GLY A 198 2.06 39.93 -21.59
CA GLY A 198 2.31 39.00 -22.70
C GLY A 198 0.99 38.61 -23.37
N PRO A 199 0.98 38.24 -24.67
CA PRO A 199 -0.24 37.92 -25.39
C PRO A 199 -0.74 36.52 -24.96
N GLY A 200 -1.49 36.46 -23.86
CA GLY A 200 -1.96 35.19 -23.31
C GLY A 200 -2.64 35.27 -21.94
N GLY A 201 -3.56 36.22 -21.74
CA GLY A 201 -4.43 36.29 -20.55
C GLY A 201 -3.72 36.69 -19.25
N ALA A 202 -4.37 37.51 -18.41
CA ALA A 202 -3.85 37.85 -17.09
C ALA A 202 -3.73 36.56 -16.25
N GLY A 203 -2.51 36.23 -15.79
CA GLY A 203 -2.27 35.08 -14.92
C GLY A 203 -2.40 35.49 -13.46
N ALA A 204 -3.11 34.71 -12.64
CA ALA A 204 -3.33 35.03 -11.23
C ALA A 204 -2.23 34.47 -10.28
N GLY A 205 -1.07 34.12 -10.84
CA GLY A 205 0.04 33.43 -10.16
C GLY A 205 0.50 32.18 -10.91
N THR A 206 1.36 31.38 -10.29
CA THR A 206 1.87 30.11 -10.84
C THR A 206 1.68 28.97 -9.85
N CYS A 207 1.34 27.79 -10.35
CA CYS A 207 1.23 26.57 -9.57
C CYS A 207 2.59 26.16 -9.00
N HIS A 208 2.64 25.80 -7.71
CA HIS A 208 3.86 25.42 -7.02
C HIS A 208 4.44 24.09 -7.53
N GLN A 209 3.59 23.17 -8.00
CA GLN A 209 4.02 21.85 -8.47
C GLN A 209 4.51 21.88 -9.92
N CYS A 210 3.66 22.29 -10.86
CA CYS A 210 3.97 22.22 -12.30
C CYS A 210 4.64 23.50 -12.84
N ARG A 211 4.70 24.57 -12.04
CA ARG A 211 5.18 25.91 -12.43
C ARG A 211 4.35 26.59 -13.53
N GLY A 212 3.27 25.96 -13.98
CA GLY A 212 2.36 26.52 -14.98
C GLY A 212 1.52 27.68 -14.44
N PRO A 213 1.02 28.55 -15.32
CA PRO A 213 0.21 29.71 -14.93
C PRO A 213 -1.15 29.29 -14.35
N MET A 214 -1.64 30.09 -13.41
CA MET A 214 -3.00 29.99 -12.88
C MET A 214 -3.93 30.85 -13.71
N ARG A 215 -4.99 30.23 -14.25
CA ARG A 215 -5.99 30.95 -15.05
C ARG A 215 -6.91 31.76 -14.14
N VAL A 216 -7.21 32.98 -14.58
CA VAL A 216 -8.18 33.85 -13.92
C VAL A 216 -9.55 33.15 -13.90
N GLY A 217 -10.13 33.03 -12.71
CA GLY A 217 -11.45 32.42 -12.50
C GLY A 217 -11.43 30.90 -12.30
N ASP A 218 -10.27 30.25 -12.50
CA ASP A 218 -10.09 28.86 -12.08
C ASP A 218 -9.70 28.80 -10.59
N PRO A 219 -10.27 27.86 -9.81
CA PRO A 219 -9.91 27.66 -8.42
C PRO A 219 -8.48 27.14 -8.28
N ALA A 220 -7.87 27.52 -7.16
CA ALA A 220 -6.61 26.98 -6.70
C ALA A 220 -6.79 26.33 -5.34
N VAL A 221 -5.92 25.36 -5.06
CA VAL A 221 -5.77 24.79 -3.72
C VAL A 221 -4.65 25.56 -3.02
N TYR A 222 -4.89 25.99 -1.79
CA TYR A 222 -3.92 26.57 -0.87
C TYR A 222 -3.72 25.64 0.32
N ALA A 223 -2.54 25.70 0.93
CA ALA A 223 -2.21 24.88 2.08
C ALA A 223 -1.58 25.77 3.15
N GLU A 224 -2.31 26.02 4.23
CA GLU A 224 -1.88 26.89 5.33
C GLU A 224 -0.45 26.57 5.82
N ARG A 225 -0.13 25.28 6.04
CA ARG A 225 1.20 24.87 6.53
C ARG A 225 2.33 25.10 5.54
N ALA A 226 2.01 25.22 4.26
CA ALA A 226 2.96 25.57 3.20
C ALA A 226 3.11 27.10 3.02
N GLY A 227 2.21 27.87 3.62
CA GLY A 227 2.06 29.31 3.41
C GLY A 227 1.12 29.63 2.22
N TYR A 228 0.32 30.68 2.37
CA TYR A 228 -0.59 31.17 1.31
C TYR A 228 0.11 31.87 0.14
N ASP A 229 1.45 31.93 0.16
CA ASP A 229 2.27 32.31 -1.00
C ASP A 229 2.35 31.19 -2.06
N LYS A 230 1.91 29.98 -1.70
CA LYS A 230 1.92 28.81 -2.59
C LYS A 230 0.50 28.38 -2.90
N MET A 231 0.30 28.00 -4.16
CA MET A 231 -0.98 27.52 -4.67
C MET A 231 -0.75 26.40 -5.66
N TRP A 232 -1.74 25.52 -5.79
CA TRP A 232 -1.71 24.37 -6.69
C TRP A 232 -2.94 24.37 -7.59
N HIS A 233 -2.78 23.91 -8.83
CA HIS A 233 -3.95 23.46 -9.59
C HIS A 233 -4.62 22.29 -8.85
N PRO A 234 -5.94 22.10 -8.99
CA PRO A 234 -6.64 20.94 -8.44
C PRO A 234 -5.96 19.60 -8.78
N ALA A 235 -5.57 19.40 -10.05
CA ALA A 235 -4.87 18.20 -10.51
C ALA A 235 -3.39 18.10 -10.08
N CYS A 236 -2.82 19.15 -9.49
CA CYS A 236 -1.44 19.21 -9.05
C CYS A 236 -1.27 19.07 -7.53
N PHE A 237 -2.38 18.99 -6.78
CA PHE A 237 -2.36 18.80 -5.33
C PHE A 237 -2.18 17.31 -4.98
N VAL A 238 -0.93 16.84 -5.14
CA VAL A 238 -0.57 15.43 -5.10
C VAL A 238 0.46 15.11 -4.01
N CYS A 239 0.49 13.87 -3.55
CA CYS A 239 1.55 13.38 -2.69
C CYS A 239 2.89 13.30 -3.44
N VAL A 240 3.98 13.77 -2.82
CA VAL A 240 5.32 13.75 -3.44
C VAL A 240 5.84 12.33 -3.72
N THR A 241 5.38 11.31 -2.98
CA THR A 241 5.88 9.94 -3.11
C THR A 241 5.13 9.16 -4.18
N CYS A 242 3.80 9.05 -4.11
CA CYS A 242 3.02 8.28 -5.10
C CYS A 242 2.49 9.10 -6.27
N GLN A 243 2.60 10.43 -6.24
CA GLN A 243 2.01 11.33 -7.24
C GLN A 243 0.49 11.19 -7.40
N GLU A 244 -0.20 10.56 -6.44
CA GLU A 244 -1.66 10.51 -6.39
C GLU A 244 -2.26 11.79 -5.81
N LEU A 245 -3.48 12.13 -6.24
CA LEU A 245 -4.24 13.25 -5.69
C LEU A 245 -4.45 13.03 -4.19
N LEU A 246 -4.20 14.06 -3.40
CA LEU A 246 -4.43 14.01 -1.95
C LEU A 246 -5.93 13.92 -1.69
N VAL A 247 -6.37 12.78 -1.16
CA VAL A 247 -7.80 12.48 -1.02
C VAL A 247 -8.47 13.55 -0.18
N ASP A 248 -9.57 14.10 -0.69
CA ASP A 248 -10.36 15.14 -0.04
C ASP A 248 -9.55 16.36 0.43
N MET A 249 -8.45 16.67 -0.25
CA MET A 249 -7.50 17.73 0.10
C MET A 249 -6.79 17.56 1.45
N ILE A 250 -6.84 16.36 2.03
CA ILE A 250 -6.15 16.03 3.26
C ILE A 250 -4.68 15.79 2.97
N TYR A 251 -3.81 16.53 3.63
CA TYR A 251 -2.37 16.48 3.41
C TYR A 251 -1.57 16.47 4.70
N PHE A 252 -0.33 16.00 4.59
CA PHE A 252 0.65 16.01 5.67
C PHE A 252 1.88 16.77 5.21
N TRP A 253 2.14 17.92 5.84
CA TRP A 253 3.26 18.78 5.50
C TRP A 253 4.49 18.42 6.33
N LYS A 254 5.60 18.11 5.64
CA LYS A 254 6.87 17.77 6.29
C LYS A 254 8.03 18.25 5.45
N LYS A 255 8.94 19.02 6.06
CA LYS A 255 10.21 19.48 5.43
C LYS A 255 10.01 20.08 4.02
N GLY A 256 8.98 20.93 3.87
CA GLY A 256 8.70 21.61 2.60
C GLY A 256 7.98 20.76 1.55
N LYS A 257 7.49 19.57 1.89
CA LYS A 257 6.85 18.62 0.96
C LYS A 257 5.46 18.21 1.46
N MET A 258 4.60 17.85 0.51
CA MET A 258 3.26 17.32 0.76
C MET A 258 3.24 15.79 0.65
N PHE A 259 2.73 15.14 1.69
CA PHE A 259 2.54 13.69 1.75
C PHE A 259 1.06 13.35 1.94
N CYS A 260 0.64 12.18 1.47
CA CYS A 260 -0.58 11.54 1.96
C CYS A 260 -0.32 10.94 3.36
N GLY A 261 -1.37 10.60 4.11
CA GLY A 261 -1.22 10.07 5.47
C GLY A 261 -0.35 8.83 5.55
N ARG A 262 -0.53 7.89 4.62
CA ARG A 262 0.27 6.68 4.52
C ARG A 262 1.77 6.96 4.36
N HIS A 263 2.16 7.73 3.33
CA HIS A 263 3.59 8.02 3.09
C HIS A 263 4.19 8.95 4.14
N TYR A 264 3.37 9.77 4.82
CA TYR A 264 3.83 10.47 6.00
C TYR A 264 4.16 9.47 7.13
N GLY A 265 3.26 8.51 7.39
CA GLY A 265 3.47 7.43 8.35
C GLY A 265 4.72 6.61 8.06
N ASP A 266 4.89 6.17 6.81
CA ASP A 266 6.07 5.42 6.35
C ASP A 266 7.38 6.20 6.53
N SER A 267 7.29 7.54 6.59
CA SER A 267 8.45 8.41 6.81
C SER A 267 8.76 8.67 8.29
N GLU A 268 7.89 8.25 9.21
CA GLU A 268 8.00 8.42 10.67
C GLU A 268 8.17 7.09 11.40
N LYS A 269 7.59 6.00 10.89
CA LYS A 269 7.61 4.66 11.48
C LYS A 269 7.78 3.58 10.40
N PRO A 270 8.50 2.47 10.69
CA PRO A 270 8.55 1.34 9.78
C PRO A 270 7.16 0.72 9.63
N ARG A 271 6.84 0.16 8.46
CA ARG A 271 5.57 -0.51 8.20
C ARG A 271 5.80 -1.99 7.95
N CYS A 272 5.03 -2.82 8.62
CA CYS A 272 5.12 -4.26 8.45
C CYS A 272 4.59 -4.69 7.09
N ALA A 273 5.43 -5.30 6.24
CA ALA A 273 5.01 -5.82 4.94
C ALA A 273 4.00 -6.99 5.02
N GLY A 274 3.90 -7.64 6.19
CA GLY A 274 2.96 -8.73 6.43
C GLY A 274 1.52 -8.29 6.73
N CYS A 275 1.35 -7.35 7.68
CA CYS A 275 0.03 -6.90 8.15
C CYS A 275 -0.36 -5.49 7.68
N ASP A 276 0.55 -4.77 7.02
CA ASP A 276 0.37 -3.40 6.55
C ASP A 276 0.21 -2.33 7.65
N GLU A 277 0.52 -2.64 8.91
CA GLU A 277 0.44 -1.72 10.04
C GLU A 277 1.79 -1.05 10.35
N LEU A 278 1.75 0.17 10.89
CA LEU A 278 2.95 0.83 11.43
C LEU A 278 3.47 0.09 12.66
N ILE A 279 4.77 -0.13 12.70
CA ILE A 279 5.46 -0.82 13.79
C ILE A 279 5.85 0.21 14.86
N PHE A 280 5.20 0.13 16.03
CA PHE A 280 5.52 0.96 17.20
C PHE A 280 6.50 0.28 18.16
N SER A 281 6.67 -1.03 18.06
CA SER A 281 7.73 -1.75 18.78
C SER A 281 9.11 -1.23 18.40
N ASN A 282 10.02 -1.21 19.38
CA ASN A 282 11.44 -0.98 19.12
C ASN A 282 12.13 -2.22 18.54
N GLU A 283 11.51 -3.39 18.68
CA GLU A 283 12.00 -4.66 18.17
C GLU A 283 11.17 -5.10 16.96
N TYR A 284 11.84 -5.23 15.83
CA TYR A 284 11.27 -5.68 14.56
C TYR A 284 12.39 -6.32 13.73
N THR A 285 12.02 -7.01 12.65
CA THR A 285 13.00 -7.66 11.76
C THR A 285 12.99 -7.01 10.39
N GLN A 286 14.16 -6.93 9.77
CA GLN A 286 14.36 -6.47 8.41
C GLN A 286 14.79 -7.65 7.56
N ALA A 287 14.00 -7.94 6.52
CA ALA A 287 14.23 -9.05 5.62
C ALA A 287 13.71 -8.68 4.23
N GLU A 288 14.46 -9.05 3.18
CA GLU A 288 14.08 -8.82 1.78
C GLU A 288 13.75 -7.35 1.45
N GLY A 289 14.45 -6.40 2.09
CA GLY A 289 14.23 -4.97 1.88
C GLY A 289 12.96 -4.40 2.54
N HIS A 290 12.30 -5.18 3.40
CA HIS A 290 11.07 -4.80 4.09
C HIS A 290 11.21 -4.91 5.61
N ASP A 291 10.41 -4.13 6.33
CA ASP A 291 10.26 -4.22 7.78
C ASP A 291 9.10 -5.15 8.14
N TRP A 292 9.24 -5.88 9.25
CA TRP A 292 8.24 -6.83 9.72
C TRP A 292 8.15 -6.81 11.24
N HIS A 293 6.93 -6.86 11.77
CA HIS A 293 6.76 -7.32 13.16
C HIS A 293 7.42 -8.70 13.31
N LEU A 294 8.05 -8.97 14.45
CA LEU A 294 8.75 -10.25 14.68
C LEU A 294 7.84 -11.45 14.42
N LYS A 295 6.56 -11.37 14.81
CA LYS A 295 5.55 -12.42 14.62
C LYS A 295 4.98 -12.51 13.20
N HIS A 296 5.31 -11.58 12.31
CA HIS A 296 4.77 -11.51 10.95
C HIS A 296 5.81 -11.88 9.88
N PHE A 297 7.07 -12.05 10.24
CA PHE A 297 8.04 -12.69 9.36
C PHE A 297 8.07 -14.19 9.66
N CYS A 298 7.23 -14.94 8.95
CA CYS A 298 7.00 -16.36 9.23
C CYS A 298 7.14 -17.23 7.98
N CYS A 299 7.47 -18.50 8.20
CA CYS A 299 7.50 -19.51 7.16
C CYS A 299 6.14 -19.58 6.46
N PHE A 300 6.15 -19.58 5.13
CA PHE A 300 4.93 -19.64 4.35
C PHE A 300 4.17 -20.97 4.51
N GLU A 301 4.90 -22.04 4.80
CA GLU A 301 4.36 -23.42 4.88
C GLU A 301 3.82 -23.79 6.27
N CYS A 302 4.47 -23.33 7.34
CA CYS A 302 4.15 -23.77 8.70
C CYS A 302 3.91 -22.64 9.71
N ASP A 303 3.96 -21.38 9.26
CA ASP A 303 3.75 -20.19 10.08
C ASP A 303 4.73 -20.00 11.25
N CYS A 304 5.82 -20.79 11.33
CA CYS A 304 6.85 -20.56 12.34
C CYS A 304 7.57 -19.22 12.11
N VAL A 305 7.87 -18.50 13.19
CA VAL A 305 8.61 -17.24 13.14
C VAL A 305 10.01 -17.48 12.58
N LEU A 306 10.44 -16.62 11.65
CA LEU A 306 11.74 -16.68 10.99
C LEU A 306 12.69 -15.56 11.45
N ALA A 307 12.23 -14.64 12.30
CA ALA A 307 13.08 -13.58 12.84
C ALA A 307 14.25 -14.17 13.62
N GLY A 308 15.48 -13.93 13.15
CA GLY A 308 16.71 -14.49 13.73
C GLY A 308 17.07 -15.91 13.28
N GLU A 309 16.23 -16.54 12.44
CA GLU A 309 16.43 -17.89 11.91
C GLU A 309 16.87 -17.87 10.45
N THR A 310 17.55 -18.93 10.00
CA THR A 310 17.85 -19.12 8.58
C THR A 310 16.61 -19.54 7.80
N TYR A 311 16.40 -18.94 6.63
CA TYR A 311 15.29 -19.24 5.74
C TYR A 311 15.73 -19.25 4.29
N VAL A 312 14.88 -19.78 3.41
CA VAL A 312 15.08 -19.79 1.96
C VAL A 312 13.91 -19.08 1.30
N MET A 313 14.19 -18.22 0.32
CA MET A 313 13.17 -17.61 -0.52
C MET A 313 12.83 -18.55 -1.67
N GLU A 314 11.61 -19.08 -1.65
CA GLU A 314 11.07 -19.93 -2.72
C GLU A 314 9.92 -19.18 -3.38
N GLU A 315 10.06 -18.81 -4.66
CA GLU A 315 9.06 -17.99 -5.39
C GLU A 315 8.59 -16.75 -4.59
N GLU A 316 9.54 -15.96 -4.06
CA GLU A 316 9.29 -14.78 -3.22
C GLU A 316 8.60 -15.06 -1.86
N LYS A 317 8.52 -16.33 -1.43
CA LYS A 317 7.96 -16.73 -0.14
C LYS A 317 9.07 -17.20 0.80
N PRO A 318 9.16 -16.67 2.02
CA PRO A 318 10.14 -17.14 2.99
C PRO A 318 9.72 -18.50 3.56
N VAL A 319 10.61 -19.50 3.49
CA VAL A 319 10.36 -20.87 3.95
C VAL A 319 11.46 -21.28 4.94
N CYS A 320 11.07 -21.85 6.08
CA CYS A 320 12.04 -22.36 7.06
C CYS A 320 12.79 -23.56 6.49
N LYS A 321 14.04 -23.78 6.94
CA LYS A 321 14.87 -24.91 6.48
C LYS A 321 14.15 -26.27 6.56
N PRO A 322 13.43 -26.64 7.64
CA PRO A 322 12.68 -27.91 7.68
C PRO A 322 11.62 -28.05 6.58
N CYS A 323 10.83 -27.00 6.33
CA CYS A 323 9.82 -27.00 5.25
C CYS A 323 10.49 -27.02 3.88
N TYR A 324 11.60 -26.28 3.71
CA TYR A 324 12.39 -26.31 2.49
C TYR A 324 12.87 -27.73 2.16
N MET A 325 13.51 -28.38 3.13
CA MET A 325 14.05 -29.73 3.00
C MET A 325 12.97 -30.79 2.70
N LYS A 326 11.76 -30.58 3.20
CA LYS A 326 10.64 -31.51 3.02
C LYS A 326 9.96 -31.34 1.66
N ASN A 327 9.71 -30.09 1.24
CA ASN A 327 8.81 -29.80 0.13
C ASN A 327 9.53 -29.37 -1.16
N TYR A 328 10.75 -28.82 -1.06
CA TYR A 328 11.41 -28.13 -2.19
C TYR A 328 12.83 -28.61 -2.48
N ALA A 329 13.54 -29.15 -1.49
CA ALA A 329 14.93 -29.52 -1.65
C ALA A 329 15.14 -30.56 -2.78
N MET A 330 16.12 -30.27 -3.63
CA MET A 330 16.55 -31.20 -4.66
C MET A 330 17.10 -32.48 -4.02
N LYS A 331 16.82 -33.62 -4.65
CA LYS A 331 17.29 -34.93 -4.17
C LYS A 331 18.53 -35.36 -4.93
N CYS A 332 19.54 -35.81 -4.19
CA CYS A 332 20.76 -36.35 -4.77
C CYS A 332 20.45 -37.55 -5.66
N SER A 333 20.92 -37.53 -6.90
CA SER A 333 20.65 -38.57 -7.88
C SER A 333 21.28 -39.93 -7.51
N SER A 334 22.30 -39.95 -6.63
CA SER A 334 22.93 -41.18 -6.14
C SER A 334 22.25 -41.74 -4.88
N CYS A 335 22.10 -40.94 -3.82
CA CYS A 335 21.59 -41.44 -2.53
C CYS A 335 20.11 -41.16 -2.29
N GLN A 336 19.45 -40.39 -3.17
CA GLN A 336 18.04 -39.96 -3.07
C GLN A 336 17.70 -39.09 -1.86
N SER A 337 18.67 -38.77 -1.00
CA SER A 337 18.50 -37.85 0.12
C SER A 337 18.47 -36.39 -0.35
N PRO A 338 17.67 -35.52 0.30
CA PRO A 338 17.68 -34.09 0.04
C PRO A 338 19.08 -33.47 0.18
N ILE A 339 19.39 -32.50 -0.67
CA ILE A 339 20.60 -31.68 -0.60
C ILE A 339 20.23 -30.37 0.09
N GLU A 340 20.98 -29.99 1.12
CA GLU A 340 20.75 -28.71 1.80
C GLU A 340 20.99 -27.52 0.84
N PRO A 341 20.17 -26.46 0.91
CA PRO A 341 20.21 -25.35 -0.04
C PRO A 341 21.59 -24.66 -0.13
N GLU A 342 22.27 -24.54 1.01
CA GLU A 342 23.60 -23.91 1.15
C GLU A 342 24.76 -24.91 1.00
N ALA A 343 24.47 -26.22 0.92
CA ALA A 343 25.52 -27.21 0.79
C ALA A 343 26.15 -27.18 -0.61
N GLN A 344 27.47 -27.40 -0.64
CA GLN A 344 28.18 -27.65 -1.89
C GLN A 344 27.58 -28.89 -2.59
N ARG A 345 27.29 -28.73 -3.88
CA ARG A 345 26.69 -29.76 -4.71
C ARG A 345 27.29 -29.73 -6.11
N VAL A 346 27.19 -30.86 -6.80
CA VAL A 346 27.50 -30.95 -8.24
C VAL A 346 26.18 -31.02 -8.99
N SER A 347 26.02 -30.18 -10.02
CA SER A 347 24.83 -30.16 -10.87
C SER A 347 25.22 -30.38 -12.33
N TYR A 348 24.51 -31.27 -13.02
CA TYR A 348 24.68 -31.54 -14.45
C TYR A 348 23.33 -31.84 -15.10
N GLY A 349 22.87 -30.94 -15.97
CA GLY A 349 21.51 -31.00 -16.53
C GLY A 349 20.46 -30.93 -15.42
N ALA A 350 19.52 -31.88 -15.42
CA ALA A 350 18.48 -32.02 -14.39
C ALA A 350 18.95 -32.76 -13.12
N HIS A 351 20.18 -33.28 -13.10
CA HIS A 351 20.68 -34.09 -12.00
C HIS A 351 21.54 -33.26 -11.06
N CYS A 352 21.44 -33.57 -9.77
CA CYS A 352 22.27 -33.01 -8.72
C CYS A 352 22.79 -34.12 -7.80
N TRP A 353 23.96 -33.91 -7.23
CA TRP A 353 24.60 -34.82 -6.29
C TRP A 353 25.21 -34.03 -5.14
N HIS A 354 25.26 -34.61 -3.94
CA HIS A 354 26.10 -34.07 -2.87
C HIS A 354 27.55 -33.99 -3.36
N ALA A 355 28.26 -32.92 -3.00
CA ALA A 355 29.70 -32.81 -3.24
C ALA A 355 30.48 -33.67 -2.22
N GLN A 356 30.25 -34.99 -2.28
CA GLN A 356 30.82 -36.00 -1.41
C GLN A 356 31.30 -37.20 -2.23
N PRO A 357 32.40 -37.88 -1.83
CA PRO A 357 32.94 -39.02 -2.55
C PRO A 357 31.93 -40.14 -2.80
N GLU A 358 31.02 -40.37 -1.88
CA GLU A 358 30.04 -41.46 -1.93
C GLU A 358 28.92 -41.18 -2.94
N CYS A 359 28.61 -39.90 -3.16
CA CYS A 359 27.53 -39.46 -4.04
C CYS A 359 28.00 -39.15 -5.45
N PHE A 360 29.19 -38.56 -5.61
CA PHE A 360 29.72 -38.15 -6.91
C PHE A 360 30.94 -38.98 -7.31
N GLN A 361 30.69 -40.25 -7.62
CA GLN A 361 31.70 -41.26 -7.95
C GLN A 361 31.40 -42.01 -9.25
N CYS A 362 32.44 -42.59 -9.84
CA CYS A 362 32.32 -43.40 -11.03
C CYS A 362 31.60 -44.73 -10.73
N SER A 363 30.55 -45.06 -11.49
CA SER A 363 29.81 -46.32 -11.36
C SER A 363 30.65 -47.57 -11.70
N GLY A 364 31.77 -47.43 -12.40
CA GLY A 364 32.63 -48.55 -12.81
C GLY A 364 33.85 -48.82 -11.91
N CYS A 365 34.28 -47.84 -11.10
CA CYS A 365 35.47 -48.00 -10.24
C CYS A 365 35.37 -47.28 -8.87
N SER A 366 34.23 -46.67 -8.56
CA SER A 366 33.96 -45.93 -7.32
C SER A 366 34.91 -44.74 -7.04
N GLN A 367 35.69 -44.32 -8.04
CA GLN A 367 36.55 -43.15 -7.88
C GLN A 367 35.71 -41.89 -7.77
N CYS A 368 35.95 -41.08 -6.74
CA CYS A 368 35.39 -39.73 -6.62
C CYS A 368 35.75 -38.86 -7.84
N LEU A 369 34.72 -38.24 -8.41
CA LEU A 369 34.77 -37.44 -9.65
C LEU A 369 34.81 -35.93 -9.38
N MET A 370 34.81 -35.50 -8.12
CA MET A 370 34.88 -34.07 -7.77
C MET A 370 36.13 -33.44 -8.37
N GLY A 371 35.96 -32.32 -9.09
CA GLY A 371 37.05 -31.62 -9.77
C GLY A 371 37.70 -32.38 -10.93
N LYS A 372 37.14 -33.52 -11.36
CA LYS A 372 37.66 -34.35 -12.45
C LYS A 372 36.73 -34.33 -13.65
N ARG A 373 37.28 -34.68 -14.82
CA ARG A 373 36.48 -34.92 -16.03
C ARG A 373 35.65 -36.19 -15.83
N PHE A 374 34.40 -36.15 -16.27
CA PHE A 374 33.48 -37.28 -16.20
C PHE A 374 32.54 -37.33 -17.41
N MET A 375 31.87 -38.46 -17.58
CA MET A 375 30.75 -38.64 -18.51
C MET A 375 29.50 -39.03 -17.72
N ALA A 376 28.40 -38.31 -17.93
CA ALA A 376 27.07 -38.71 -17.46
C ALA A 376 26.30 -39.37 -18.61
N VAL A 377 25.86 -40.61 -18.40
CA VAL A 377 25.06 -41.36 -19.38
C VAL A 377 23.93 -42.04 -18.63
N GLN A 378 22.68 -41.68 -18.96
CA GLN A 378 21.50 -42.04 -18.18
C GLN A 378 21.70 -41.65 -16.69
N ASN A 379 21.53 -42.59 -15.75
CA ASN A 379 21.73 -42.37 -14.31
C ASN A 379 23.14 -42.75 -13.82
N HIS A 380 24.11 -42.96 -14.72
CA HIS A 380 25.47 -43.37 -14.35
C HIS A 380 26.53 -42.32 -14.66
N LEU A 381 27.54 -42.25 -13.79
CA LEU A 381 28.70 -41.37 -13.91
C LEU A 381 29.95 -42.20 -14.19
N PHE A 382 30.80 -41.77 -15.13
CA PHE A 382 32.01 -42.49 -15.52
C PHE A 382 33.24 -41.60 -15.55
N CYS A 383 34.36 -42.06 -14.99
CA CYS A 383 35.65 -41.38 -15.10
C CYS A 383 36.30 -41.57 -16.49
N SER A 384 36.00 -42.67 -17.17
CA SER A 384 36.59 -43.01 -18.47
C SER A 384 35.67 -43.89 -19.33
N VAL A 385 36.02 -44.04 -20.61
CA VAL A 385 35.26 -44.85 -21.57
C VAL A 385 35.33 -46.33 -21.20
N GLU A 386 36.43 -46.79 -20.62
CA GLU A 386 36.62 -48.15 -20.13
C GLU A 386 35.62 -48.46 -19.00
N CYS A 387 35.47 -47.55 -18.02
CA CYS A 387 34.49 -47.70 -16.96
C CYS A 387 33.05 -47.68 -17.49
N LYS A 388 32.75 -46.87 -18.51
CA LYS A 388 31.45 -46.88 -19.18
C LYS A 388 31.18 -48.25 -19.82
N LYS A 389 32.14 -48.78 -20.56
CA LYS A 389 32.02 -50.08 -21.24
C LYS A 389 31.81 -51.24 -20.26
N LYS A 390 32.43 -51.19 -19.07
CA LYS A 390 32.26 -52.23 -18.03
C LYS A 390 30.85 -52.33 -17.46
N ILE A 391 30.04 -51.26 -17.55
CA ILE A 391 28.74 -51.18 -16.89
C ILE A 391 27.57 -51.15 -17.89
N ILE A 392 27.74 -50.49 -19.04
CA ILE A 392 26.66 -50.23 -20.02
C ILE A 392 26.72 -51.19 -21.23
N THR A 393 27.74 -52.04 -21.33
CA THR A 393 27.85 -53.11 -22.34
C THR A 393 27.80 -54.46 -21.64
#